data_AF-A0A356B9F0-F1
#
_entry.id   AF-A0A356B9F0-F1
#
_cell.length_a   1.000
_cell.length_b   1.000
_cell.length_c   1.000
_cell.angle_alpha   90.00
_cell.angle_beta   90.00
_cell.angle_gamma   90.00
#
_symmetry.space_group_name_H-M   'P 1'
#
loop_
_entity.id
_entity.type
_entity.pdbx_description
1 polymer ?
#
loop_
_entity_poly.entity_id
_entity_poly.type
_entity_poly.pdbx_seq_one_letter_code
_entity_poly.pdbx_strand_id
1 'polypeptide(L)'
;MLWQVDSIAGITSPLLNAVALQIGEDDATLLPWLKTASPNDYAALAPLVFSHAGRCDIADMLLKRHTEAVQQLLWRAREQFELPVVLLGGLAEVTAPLLNSQSRALLQNARGSALDGALILASTLTTPLQNNTISGQHHDE
;
A
#
# COMPACT_ATOMS: atom_id res chain seq x y z
N MET A 1 -15.59 35.39 -4.79
CA MET A 1 -14.99 34.09 -5.12
C MET A 1 -14.04 33.72 -4.00
N LEU A 2 -14.38 32.68 -3.23
CA LEU A 2 -13.69 32.34 -1.97
C LEU A 2 -12.33 31.65 -2.21
N TRP A 3 -12.13 31.01 -3.38
CA TRP A 3 -10.89 30.27 -3.69
C TRP A 3 -9.70 31.16 -4.03
N GLN A 4 -9.95 32.39 -4.47
CA GLN A 4 -8.89 33.34 -4.80
C GLN A 4 -8.16 33.86 -3.55
N VAL A 5 -8.76 33.68 -2.36
CA VAL A 5 -8.21 34.15 -1.09
C VAL A 5 -7.16 33.18 -0.53
N ASP A 6 -7.22 31.89 -0.88
CA ASP A 6 -6.21 30.90 -0.49
C ASP A 6 -4.95 30.97 -1.39
N SER A 7 -5.07 31.47 -2.63
CA SER A 7 -3.95 31.58 -3.56
C SER A 7 -2.99 32.76 -3.27
N ILE A 8 -3.35 33.67 -2.35
CA ILE A 8 -2.61 34.95 -2.17
C ILE A 8 -1.29 34.76 -1.39
N ALA A 9 -1.15 33.67 -0.62
CA ALA A 9 0.09 33.39 0.13
C ALA A 9 1.19 32.73 -0.72
N GLY A 10 0.88 32.29 -1.94
CA GLY A 10 1.79 31.52 -2.78
C GLY A 10 2.10 30.13 -2.22
N ILE A 11 2.56 29.22 -3.08
CA ILE A 11 3.00 27.89 -2.67
C ILE A 11 4.36 28.04 -1.97
N THR A 12 4.35 28.10 -0.64
CA THR A 12 5.57 28.32 0.18
C THR A 12 6.22 27.01 0.65
N SER A 13 5.66 25.86 0.28
CA SER A 13 6.17 24.54 0.65
C SER A 13 7.04 23.96 -0.47
N PRO A 14 8.28 23.50 -0.18
CA PRO A 14 9.15 22.85 -1.16
C PRO A 14 8.48 21.66 -1.87
N LEU A 15 7.73 20.83 -1.13
CA LEU A 15 6.99 19.71 -1.70
C LEU A 15 5.91 20.20 -2.67
N LEU A 16 5.13 21.20 -2.29
CA LEU A 16 4.05 21.69 -3.14
C LEU A 16 4.58 22.37 -4.40
N ASN A 17 5.73 23.05 -4.33
CA ASN A 17 6.42 23.58 -5.51
C ASN A 17 6.88 22.44 -6.43
N ALA A 18 7.45 21.37 -5.89
CA ALA A 18 7.85 20.21 -6.67
C ALA A 18 6.66 19.50 -7.34
N VAL A 19 5.50 19.47 -6.67
CA VAL A 19 4.25 18.94 -7.26
C VAL A 19 3.75 19.86 -8.36
N ALA A 20 3.69 21.18 -8.12
CA ALA A 20 3.24 22.17 -9.09
C ALA A 20 4.06 22.12 -10.39
N LEU A 21 5.38 21.92 -10.29
CA LEU A 21 6.25 21.71 -11.46
C LEU A 21 5.87 20.49 -12.31
N GLN A 22 5.20 19.48 -11.74
CA GLN A 22 4.75 18.28 -12.48
C GLN A 22 3.33 18.41 -13.03
N ILE A 23 2.44 19.11 -12.34
CA ILE A 23 0.99 19.10 -12.65
C ILE A 23 0.40 20.45 -13.04
N GLY A 24 1.17 21.54 -12.92
CA GLY A 24 0.76 22.90 -13.21
C GLY A 24 0.95 23.85 -12.03
N GLU A 25 1.47 25.05 -12.32
CA GLU A 25 1.71 26.12 -11.33
C GLU A 25 0.55 27.16 -11.29
N ASP A 26 -0.38 27.09 -12.25
CA ASP A 26 -1.51 27.99 -12.37
C ASP A 26 -2.83 27.25 -12.65
N ASP A 27 -3.95 27.95 -12.52
CA ASP A 27 -5.29 27.39 -12.74
C ASP A 27 -5.47 26.81 -14.15
N ALA A 28 -4.81 27.40 -15.16
CA ALA A 28 -4.96 27.00 -16.55
C ALA A 28 -4.31 25.64 -16.84
N THR A 29 -3.29 25.26 -16.08
CA THR A 29 -2.57 23.99 -16.20
C THR A 29 -3.01 22.96 -15.16
N LEU A 30 -3.24 23.39 -13.92
CA LEU A 30 -3.65 22.52 -12.82
C LEU A 30 -5.07 21.96 -12.98
N LEU A 31 -6.06 22.80 -13.35
CA LEU A 31 -7.45 22.36 -13.44
C LEU A 31 -7.68 21.27 -14.51
N PRO A 32 -7.09 21.35 -15.72
CA PRO A 32 -7.15 20.25 -16.66
C PRO A 32 -6.57 18.95 -16.12
N TRP A 33 -5.41 18.99 -15.45
CA TRP A 33 -4.79 17.80 -14.87
C TRP A 33 -5.70 17.18 -13.81
N LEU A 34 -6.22 17.97 -12.87
CA LEU A 34 -7.13 17.49 -11.83
C LEU A 34 -8.39 16.79 -12.38
N LYS A 35 -8.89 17.25 -13.53
CA LYS A 35 -10.09 16.68 -14.18
C LYS A 35 -9.83 15.33 -14.85
N THR A 36 -8.60 15.06 -15.28
CA THR A 36 -8.26 13.89 -16.09
C THR A 36 -7.35 12.90 -15.37
N ALA A 37 -6.71 13.30 -14.26
CA ALA A 37 -5.78 12.49 -13.50
C ALA A 37 -6.43 11.20 -12.99
N SER A 38 -5.81 10.08 -13.34
CA SER A 38 -6.14 8.75 -12.85
C SER A 38 -5.45 8.48 -11.51
N PRO A 39 -5.82 7.42 -10.78
CA PRO A 39 -5.10 7.00 -9.58
C PRO A 39 -3.60 6.77 -9.82
N ASN A 40 -3.20 6.33 -11.02
CA ASN A 40 -1.80 6.14 -11.37
C ASN A 40 -1.04 7.47 -11.47
N ASP A 41 -1.69 8.52 -11.98
CA ASP A 41 -1.08 9.85 -12.09
C ASP A 41 -0.84 10.47 -10.70
N TYR A 42 -1.77 10.27 -9.76
CA TYR A 42 -1.55 10.64 -8.36
C TYR A 42 -0.45 9.80 -7.70
N ALA A 43 -0.40 8.50 -7.97
CA ALA A 43 0.63 7.62 -7.43
C ALA A 43 2.04 8.02 -7.89
N ALA A 44 2.17 8.55 -9.12
CA ALA A 44 3.44 9.06 -9.65
C ALA A 44 4.00 10.26 -8.86
N LEU A 45 3.16 10.98 -8.10
CA LEU A 45 3.59 12.07 -7.21
C LEU A 45 4.14 11.58 -5.86
N ALA A 46 3.84 10.34 -5.46
CA ALA A 46 4.25 9.81 -4.15
C ALA A 46 5.77 9.88 -3.88
N PRO A 47 6.68 9.60 -4.83
CA PRO A 47 8.12 9.75 -4.63
C PRO A 47 8.56 11.16 -4.19
N LEU A 48 7.82 12.22 -4.58
CA LEU A 48 8.11 13.59 -4.15
C LEU A 48 7.95 13.73 -2.64
N VAL A 49 6.96 13.07 -2.04
CA VAL A 49 6.74 13.10 -0.59
C VAL A 49 7.93 12.50 0.15
N PHE A 50 8.40 11.31 -0.29
CA PHE A 50 9.54 10.65 0.35
C PHE A 50 10.86 11.41 0.18
N SER A 51 11.09 12.04 -0.99
CA SER A 51 12.30 12.83 -1.25
C SER A 51 12.38 14.13 -0.44
N HIS A 52 11.24 14.64 0.05
CA HIS A 52 11.15 15.85 0.87
C HIS A 52 10.99 15.57 2.37
N ALA A 53 11.05 14.30 2.79
CA ALA A 53 11.04 13.90 4.19
C ALA A 53 12.16 14.59 4.99
N GLY A 54 11.83 15.09 6.17
CA GLY A 54 12.73 15.81 7.07
C GLY A 54 13.15 17.21 6.60
N ARG A 55 12.63 17.68 5.46
CA ARG A 55 12.94 18.99 4.87
C ARG A 55 11.70 19.85 4.63
N CYS A 56 10.52 19.28 4.84
CA CYS A 56 9.25 19.91 4.57
C CYS A 56 8.18 19.37 5.51
N ASP A 57 7.60 20.25 6.33
CA ASP A 57 6.58 19.86 7.32
C ASP A 57 5.37 19.16 6.69
N ILE A 58 4.98 19.55 5.47
CA ILE A 58 3.88 18.91 4.74
C ILE A 58 4.25 17.48 4.33
N ALA A 59 5.48 17.26 3.87
CA ALA A 59 5.95 15.93 3.53
C ALA A 59 5.96 15.02 4.76
N ASP A 60 6.47 15.52 5.89
CA ASP A 60 6.52 14.79 7.14
C ASP A 60 5.13 14.48 7.71
N MET A 61 4.20 15.42 7.59
CA MET A 61 2.79 15.22 7.96
C MET A 61 2.13 14.13 7.10
N LEU A 62 2.36 14.13 5.78
CA LEU A 62 1.85 13.10 4.88
C LEU A 62 2.45 11.71 5.20
N LEU A 63 3.76 11.62 5.45
CA LEU A 63 4.43 10.37 5.80
C LEU A 63 3.97 9.83 7.15
N LYS A 64 3.73 10.71 8.12
CA LYS A 64 3.13 10.33 9.41
C LYS A 64 1.74 9.73 9.21
N ARG A 65 0.86 10.41 8.46
CA ARG A 65 -0.49 9.92 8.18
C ARG A 65 -0.48 8.60 7.41
N HIS A 66 0.40 8.46 6.42
CA HIS A 66 0.62 7.21 5.69
C HIS A 66 1.01 6.06 6.64
N THR A 67 2.01 6.30 7.50
CA THR A 67 2.48 5.31 8.48
C THR A 67 1.39 4.92 9.47
N GLU A 68 0.62 5.89 9.97
CA GLU A 68 -0.53 5.64 10.86
C GLU A 68 -1.60 4.78 10.19
N ALA A 69 -1.94 5.06 8.93
CA ALA A 69 -2.91 4.29 8.16
C ALA A 69 -2.45 2.85 7.93
N VAL A 70 -1.17 2.65 7.57
CA VAL A 70 -0.60 1.30 7.37
C VAL A 70 -0.60 0.51 8.68
N GLN A 71 -0.20 1.13 9.80
CA GLN A 71 -0.24 0.49 11.12
C GLN A 71 -1.66 0.14 11.55
N GLN A 72 -2.62 1.02 11.28
CA GLN A 72 -4.03 0.77 11.57
C GLN A 72 -4.53 -0.43 10.76
N LEU A 73 -4.24 -0.48 9.46
CA LEU A 73 -4.61 -1.60 8.60
C LEU A 73 -3.97 -2.90 9.08
N LEU A 74 -2.69 -2.88 9.42
CA LEU A 74 -1.96 -4.03 9.93
C LEU A 74 -2.66 -4.61 11.17
N TRP A 75 -2.96 -3.76 12.17
CA TRP A 75 -3.57 -4.24 13.41
C TRP A 75 -5.03 -4.67 13.23
N ARG A 76 -5.77 -3.98 12.36
CA ARG A 76 -7.15 -4.38 12.03
C ARG A 76 -7.19 -5.70 11.26
N ALA A 77 -6.25 -5.95 10.35
CA ALA A 77 -6.19 -7.20 9.59
C ALA A 77 -5.76 -8.40 10.45
N ARG A 78 -4.93 -8.18 11.47
CA ARG A 78 -4.50 -9.24 12.39
C ARG A 78 -5.52 -9.56 13.46
N GLU A 79 -6.29 -8.58 13.91
CA GLU A 79 -7.18 -8.69 15.08
C GLU A 79 -6.48 -9.37 16.27
N GLN A 80 -6.95 -10.56 16.66
CA GLN A 80 -6.44 -11.37 17.76
C GLN A 80 -5.46 -12.47 17.32
N PHE A 81 -5.19 -12.59 16.03
CA PHE A 81 -4.36 -13.67 15.49
C PHE A 81 -2.87 -13.30 15.48
N GLU A 82 -2.03 -14.26 15.88
CA GLU A 82 -0.57 -14.15 15.84
C GLU A 82 -0.01 -14.49 14.45
N LEU A 83 -0.47 -13.77 13.43
CA LEU A 83 -0.07 -14.00 12.03
C LEU A 83 1.09 -13.09 11.61
N PRO A 84 2.12 -13.60 10.92
CA PRO A 84 3.14 -12.73 10.33
C PRO A 84 2.53 -11.80 9.29
N VAL A 85 3.19 -10.66 9.06
CA VAL A 85 2.73 -9.64 8.11
C VAL A 85 3.71 -9.56 6.95
N VAL A 86 3.22 -9.55 5.73
CA VAL A 86 4.03 -9.28 4.54
C VAL A 86 3.54 -7.98 3.93
N LEU A 87 4.45 -7.01 3.78
CA LEU A 87 4.16 -5.75 3.11
C LEU A 87 4.50 -5.89 1.61
N LEU A 88 3.52 -5.62 0.75
CA LEU A 88 3.63 -5.80 -0.70
C LEU A 88 3.41 -4.48 -1.44
N GLY A 89 3.90 -4.41 -2.68
CA GLY A 89 3.71 -3.26 -3.58
C GLY A 89 4.88 -2.27 -3.58
N GLY A 90 4.85 -1.31 -4.51
CA GLY A 90 5.98 -0.41 -4.79
C GLY A 90 6.37 0.53 -3.64
N LEU A 91 5.50 0.73 -2.65
CA LEU A 91 5.79 1.53 -1.46
C LEU A 91 6.31 0.69 -0.28
N ALA A 92 6.36 -0.65 -0.40
CA ALA A 92 6.67 -1.53 0.72
C ALA A 92 8.05 -1.23 1.32
N GLU A 93 9.09 -1.16 0.47
CA GLU A 93 10.47 -0.96 0.90
C GLU A 93 10.68 0.38 1.60
N VAL A 94 10.08 1.45 1.09
CA VAL A 94 10.19 2.79 1.69
C VAL A 94 9.30 2.97 2.93
N THR A 95 8.24 2.16 3.06
CA THR A 95 7.30 2.24 4.20
C THR A 95 7.77 1.42 5.40
N ALA A 96 8.35 0.23 5.19
CA ALA A 96 8.81 -0.65 6.26
C ALA A 96 9.69 0.03 7.32
N PRO A 97 10.69 0.88 6.97
CA PRO A 97 11.52 1.56 7.96
C PRO A 97 10.81 2.71 8.70
N LEU A 98 9.64 3.15 8.23
CA LEU A 98 8.86 4.22 8.87
C LEU A 98 7.94 3.68 9.98
N LEU A 99 7.56 2.40 9.92
CA LEU A 99 6.68 1.77 10.90
C LEU A 99 7.33 1.73 12.30
N ASN A 100 6.52 1.82 13.35
CA ASN A 100 7.01 1.64 14.72
C ASN A 100 7.63 0.24 14.94
N SER A 101 8.38 0.08 16.04
CA SER A 101 9.12 -1.16 16.33
C SER A 101 8.21 -2.39 16.43
N GLN A 102 7.02 -2.24 17.02
CA GLN A 102 6.05 -3.33 17.17
C GLN A 102 5.55 -3.83 15.81
N SER A 103 5.13 -2.93 14.92
CA SER A 103 4.67 -3.29 13.58
C SER A 103 5.81 -3.84 12.72
N ARG A 104 7.02 -3.28 12.84
CA ARG A 104 8.19 -3.72 12.07
C ARG A 104 8.65 -5.12 12.45
N ALA A 105 8.59 -5.47 13.74
CA ALA A 105 8.96 -6.80 14.23
C ALA A 105 8.10 -7.94 13.67
N LEU A 106 6.93 -7.61 13.10
CA LEU A 106 5.99 -8.58 12.54
C LEU A 106 6.20 -8.82 11.05
N LEU A 107 7.01 -7.95 10.40
CA LEU A 107 7.23 -8.02 8.98
C LEU A 107 8.08 -9.25 8.61
N GLN A 108 7.66 -9.92 7.55
CA GLN A 108 8.39 -11.02 6.92
C GLN A 108 8.47 -10.78 5.41
N ASN A 109 9.50 -11.35 4.80
CA ASN A 109 9.63 -11.35 3.35
C ASN A 109 8.55 -12.23 2.71
N ALA A 110 8.07 -11.81 1.54
CA ALA A 110 7.21 -12.65 0.74
C ALA A 110 7.93 -13.95 0.36
N ARG A 111 7.29 -15.10 0.54
CA ARG A 111 7.84 -16.41 0.16
C ARG A 111 7.65 -16.72 -1.33
N GLY A 112 6.88 -15.91 -2.03
CA GLY A 112 6.53 -16.09 -3.43
C GLY A 112 5.64 -14.95 -3.91
N SER A 113 5.35 -14.97 -5.19
CA SER A 113 4.47 -14.03 -5.88
C SER A 113 2.99 -14.45 -5.78
N ALA A 114 2.11 -13.57 -6.28
CA ALA A 114 0.70 -13.91 -6.44
C ALA A 114 0.48 -15.11 -7.38
N LEU A 115 1.36 -15.31 -8.37
CA LEU A 115 1.28 -16.46 -9.29
C LEU A 115 1.60 -17.78 -8.57
N ASP A 116 2.58 -17.78 -7.68
CA ASP A 116 2.90 -18.95 -6.85
C ASP A 116 1.71 -19.32 -5.96
N GLY A 117 1.06 -18.31 -5.37
CA GLY A 117 -0.18 -18.50 -4.62
C GLY A 117 -1.33 -19.06 -5.46
N ALA A 118 -1.50 -18.57 -6.69
CA ALA A 118 -2.52 -19.06 -7.61
C ALA A 118 -2.27 -20.53 -8.02
N LEU A 119 -1.01 -20.92 -8.23
CA LEU A 119 -0.65 -22.31 -8.53
C LEU A 119 -0.95 -23.25 -7.36
N ILE A 120 -0.59 -22.85 -6.13
CA ILE A 120 -0.92 -23.60 -4.92
C ILE A 120 -2.43 -23.77 -4.82
N LEU A 121 -3.20 -22.70 -4.99
CA LEU A 121 -4.66 -22.75 -4.93
C LEU A 121 -5.26 -23.65 -6.02
N ALA A 122 -4.75 -23.60 -7.25
CA ALA A 122 -5.21 -24.46 -8.33
C ALA A 122 -4.94 -25.95 -8.02
N SER A 123 -3.76 -26.28 -7.49
CA SER A 123 -3.42 -27.67 -7.11
C SER A 123 -4.29 -28.21 -5.97
N THR A 124 -4.60 -27.40 -4.95
CA THR A 124 -5.43 -27.85 -3.82
C THR A 124 -6.89 -28.06 -4.25
N LEU A 125 -7.38 -27.28 -5.20
CA LEU A 125 -8.76 -27.40 -5.70
C LEU A 125 -8.93 -28.52 -6.75
N THR A 126 -7.87 -28.92 -7.44
CA THR A 126 -7.95 -29.95 -8.50
C THR A 126 -7.55 -31.34 -8.04
N THR A 127 -6.96 -31.50 -6.85
CA THR A 127 -6.63 -32.83 -6.30
C THR A 127 -7.93 -33.53 -5.87
N PRO A 128 -8.38 -34.61 -6.55
CA PRO A 128 -9.55 -35.37 -6.10
C PRO A 128 -9.23 -36.07 -4.78
N LEU A 129 -10.20 -36.13 -3.87
CA LEU A 129 -10.10 -36.92 -2.63
C LEU A 129 -9.72 -38.36 -2.98
N GLN A 130 -8.46 -38.75 -2.76
CA GLN A 130 -8.05 -40.15 -2.90
C GLN A 130 -8.67 -40.98 -1.76
N ASN A 131 -9.74 -41.68 -2.12
CA ASN A 131 -10.26 -42.96 -1.61
C ASN A 131 -9.74 -43.44 -0.25
N ASN A 132 -10.57 -43.30 0.78
CA ASN A 132 -10.64 -44.32 1.84
C ASN A 132 -11.35 -45.55 1.26
N THR A 133 -10.58 -46.49 0.74
CA THR A 133 -11.07 -47.82 0.36
C THR A 133 -11.55 -48.53 1.63
N ILE A 134 -12.86 -48.70 1.75
CA ILE A 134 -13.49 -49.62 2.69
C ILE A 134 -12.94 -51.01 2.36
N SER A 135 -12.00 -51.53 3.16
CA SER A 135 -11.71 -52.97 3.15
C SER A 135 -12.90 -53.67 3.78
N GLY A 136 -13.82 -54.12 2.94
CA GLY A 136 -14.81 -55.13 3.32
C GLY A 136 -14.07 -56.39 3.71
N GLN A 137 -14.08 -56.72 5.00
CA GLN A 137 -13.81 -58.09 5.43
C GLN A 137 -15.05 -58.92 5.10
N HIS A 138 -15.02 -59.58 3.95
CA HIS A 138 -15.74 -60.84 3.75
C HIS A 138 -14.92 -61.93 4.47
N HIS A 139 -15.49 -62.52 5.51
CA HIS A 139 -15.11 -63.84 6.00
C HIS A 139 -16.40 -64.66 6.07
N ASP A 140 -16.59 -65.47 5.05
CA ASP A 140 -17.48 -66.62 5.09
C ASP A 140 -16.76 -67.72 5.89
N GLU A 141 -17.36 -68.15 7.00
CA GLU A 141 -17.63 -69.54 7.42
C GLU A 141 -18.30 -69.57 8.80
#